data_AF-A0A8W8LQ69-F1
#
_entry.id   AF-A0A8W8LQ69-F1
#
_cell.length_a   1.000
_cell.length_b   1.000
_cell.length_c   1.000
_cell.angle_alpha   90.00
_cell.angle_beta   90.00
_cell.angle_gamma   90.00
#
_symmetry.space_group_name_H-M   'P 1'
#
loop_
_entity.id
_entity.type
_entity.pdbx_description
1 polymer ?
#
loop_
_entity_poly.entity_id
_entity_poly.type
_entity_poly.pdbx_seq_one_letter_code
_entity_poly.pdbx_strand_id
1 'polypeptide(L)'
;MLGGRVLLLVLVTIGITSGTEVDGKPKPPPPVNPFTPGDSKWCAFKMGGNVARFEVLPGLGWDNLQNKDAGMLVQYNYSECRTTDDGRYLIPDGVFTVPLKSSKLEVFGELFQHWNNFTSTTSSSVNVEAGLHIGSFGISGKYSHESESVRKHQIMDRSVTTRVQARYARYSALLQPDTPLNPAFRDRLRNIAYYIQTNKTNMARYQSQLLVRDYGTHVISSVQAGAIISQLDQIKTTFSNSYSMDRRQVVAAASASFMSVFNVGAEYKHSTSTEVIDQYLGNRTHSVINAIGGPVFQPNNFTLNQWASGLSGDLVAVDKSGYPIYELISAQTLPELPPSILFPLVQTRVYQSGLAQL
;
A
#
# COMPACT_ATOMS: atom_id res chain seq x y z
N MET A 1 -4.19 11.60 -84.01
CA MET A 1 -5.56 11.81 -83.49
C MET A 1 -6.27 10.46 -83.44
N LEU A 2 -7.27 10.32 -82.57
CA LEU A 2 -7.89 9.07 -82.08
C LEU A 2 -7.03 8.38 -81.01
N GLY A 3 -7.41 8.27 -79.72
CA GLY A 3 -8.74 8.24 -79.13
C GLY A 3 -8.99 6.87 -78.51
N GLY A 4 -8.11 6.42 -77.60
CA GLY A 4 -8.18 5.09 -76.98
C GLY A 4 -9.20 5.05 -75.85
N ARG A 5 -10.38 4.48 -76.10
CA ARG A 5 -11.40 4.18 -75.09
C ARG A 5 -11.08 2.84 -74.42
N VAL A 6 -10.98 2.90 -73.10
CA VAL A 6 -10.93 1.78 -72.15
C VAL A 6 -12.29 1.07 -72.15
N LEU A 7 -12.31 -0.25 -72.38
CA LEU A 7 -13.50 -1.08 -72.25
C LEU A 7 -13.43 -1.89 -70.95
N LEU A 8 -14.39 -1.63 -70.07
CA LEU A 8 -14.67 -2.36 -68.84
C LEU A 8 -15.11 -3.80 -69.19
N LEU A 9 -14.43 -4.81 -68.66
CA LEU A 9 -14.92 -6.19 -68.67
C LEU A 9 -15.38 -6.56 -67.25
N VAL A 10 -16.69 -6.60 -67.08
CA VAL A 10 -17.38 -7.12 -65.91
C VAL A 10 -17.37 -8.65 -66.03
N LEU A 11 -16.57 -9.31 -65.19
CA LEU A 11 -16.57 -10.77 -65.04
C LEU A 11 -17.67 -11.19 -64.07
N VAL A 12 -18.73 -11.78 -64.62
CA VAL A 12 -19.76 -12.51 -63.87
C VAL A 12 -19.18 -13.86 -63.47
N THR A 13 -18.92 -14.07 -62.18
CA THR A 13 -18.60 -15.40 -61.65
C THR A 13 -19.88 -16.07 -61.15
N ILE A 14 -20.25 -17.13 -61.87
CA ILE A 14 -21.34 -18.04 -61.54
C ILE A 14 -20.94 -18.82 -60.28
N GLY A 15 -21.80 -18.74 -59.25
CA GLY A 15 -21.64 -19.48 -58.01
C GLY A 15 -21.73 -20.98 -58.26
N ILE A 16 -20.62 -21.69 -58.04
CA ILE A 16 -20.59 -23.13 -57.86
C ILE A 16 -20.66 -23.37 -56.35
N THR A 17 -21.78 -23.90 -55.89
CA THR A 17 -21.94 -24.44 -54.54
C THR A 17 -21.07 -25.70 -54.42
N SER A 18 -19.83 -25.56 -53.98
CA SER A 18 -19.00 -26.70 -53.55
C SER A 18 -19.33 -27.02 -52.10
N GLY A 19 -19.72 -28.28 -51.87
CA GLY A 19 -20.25 -28.81 -50.64
C GLY A 19 -19.42 -28.55 -49.39
N THR A 20 -20.13 -28.41 -48.28
CA THR A 20 -19.61 -28.47 -46.92
C THR A 20 -19.02 -29.86 -46.67
N GLU A 21 -17.70 -29.97 -46.72
CA GLU A 21 -16.98 -31.07 -46.09
C GLU A 21 -17.07 -30.85 -44.57
N VAL A 22 -18.07 -31.49 -43.96
CA VAL A 22 -18.24 -31.57 -42.51
C VAL A 22 -17.16 -32.52 -42.02
N ASP A 23 -16.00 -31.98 -41.62
CA ASP A 23 -15.02 -32.73 -40.83
C ASP A 23 -15.67 -33.05 -39.47
N GLY A 24 -16.30 -34.21 -39.41
CA GLY A 24 -17.11 -34.71 -38.29
C GLY A 24 -16.31 -35.13 -37.07
N LYS A 25 -15.23 -34.42 -36.73
CA LYS A 25 -14.60 -34.56 -35.43
C LYS A 25 -15.45 -33.81 -34.40
N PRO A 26 -15.99 -34.48 -33.37
CA PRO A 26 -16.66 -33.78 -32.29
C PRO A 26 -15.69 -32.74 -31.73
N LYS A 27 -16.12 -31.48 -31.68
CA LYS A 27 -15.36 -30.46 -30.95
C LYS A 27 -15.07 -31.03 -29.56
N PRO A 28 -13.80 -31.02 -29.11
CA PRO A 28 -13.48 -31.52 -27.79
C PRO A 28 -14.39 -30.80 -26.78
N PRO A 29 -14.90 -31.51 -25.76
CA PRO A 29 -15.75 -30.90 -24.75
C PRO A 29 -15.00 -29.67 -24.19
N PRO A 30 -15.71 -28.56 -23.93
CA PRO A 30 -15.07 -27.41 -23.31
C PRO A 30 -14.37 -27.88 -22.04
N PRO A 31 -13.15 -27.41 -21.77
CA PRO A 31 -12.39 -27.87 -20.62
C PRO A 31 -13.24 -27.68 -19.35
N VAL A 32 -13.26 -28.69 -18.49
CA VAL A 32 -13.97 -28.62 -17.21
C VAL A 32 -13.11 -27.78 -16.27
N ASN A 33 -13.67 -26.69 -15.73
CA ASN A 33 -12.95 -25.83 -14.79
C ASN A 33 -12.66 -26.61 -13.50
N PRO A 34 -11.39 -26.87 -13.14
CA PRO A 34 -11.06 -27.63 -11.93
C PRO A 34 -11.11 -26.76 -10.65
N PHE A 35 -11.30 -25.45 -10.78
CA PHE A 35 -11.24 -24.51 -9.67
C PHE A 35 -12.63 -24.19 -9.10
N THR A 36 -12.71 -23.98 -7.79
CA THR A 36 -13.94 -23.56 -7.12
C THR A 36 -14.24 -22.08 -7.40
N PRO A 37 -15.51 -21.70 -7.65
CA PRO A 37 -15.90 -20.29 -7.65
C PRO A 37 -15.37 -19.58 -6.41
N GLY A 38 -14.70 -18.45 -6.61
CA GLY A 38 -14.05 -17.67 -5.56
C GLY A 38 -12.54 -17.84 -5.43
N ASP A 39 -11.95 -18.87 -6.06
CA ASP A 39 -10.50 -18.91 -6.28
C ASP A 39 -10.13 -17.98 -7.45
N SER A 40 -9.11 -17.14 -7.27
CA SER A 40 -8.51 -16.34 -8.34
C SER A 40 -8.19 -17.13 -9.62
N LYS A 41 -7.80 -18.41 -9.51
CA LYS A 41 -7.50 -19.28 -10.67
C LYS A 41 -8.74 -19.62 -11.49
N TRP A 42 -9.92 -19.63 -10.86
CA TRP A 42 -11.19 -19.79 -11.55
C TRP A 42 -11.42 -18.68 -12.57
N CYS A 43 -11.01 -17.45 -12.25
CA CYS A 43 -11.11 -16.31 -13.14
C CYS A 43 -10.15 -16.38 -14.32
N ALA A 44 -8.90 -16.77 -14.10
CA ALA A 44 -7.94 -16.99 -15.18
C ALA A 44 -8.47 -18.02 -16.20
N PHE A 45 -9.04 -19.12 -15.70
CA PHE A 45 -9.68 -20.12 -16.54
C PHE A 45 -10.88 -19.53 -17.33
N LYS A 46 -11.79 -18.84 -16.64
CA LYS A 46 -13.01 -18.26 -17.23
C LYS A 46 -12.70 -17.20 -18.29
N MET A 47 -11.65 -16.42 -18.09
CA MET A 47 -11.21 -15.35 -19.00
C MET A 47 -10.31 -15.86 -20.14
N GLY A 48 -9.96 -17.15 -20.16
CA GLY A 48 -9.17 -17.75 -21.24
C GLY A 48 -7.71 -17.30 -21.28
N GLY A 49 -7.14 -16.87 -20.15
CA GLY A 49 -5.78 -16.33 -20.11
C GLY A 49 -5.25 -16.06 -18.71
N ASN A 50 -3.98 -15.66 -18.63
CA ASN A 50 -3.37 -15.24 -17.37
C ASN A 50 -3.89 -13.86 -16.98
N VAL A 51 -4.34 -13.70 -15.73
CA VAL A 51 -4.83 -12.43 -15.19
C VAL A 51 -3.92 -12.06 -14.02
N ALA A 52 -3.29 -10.89 -14.09
CA ALA A 52 -2.47 -10.41 -12.99
C ALA A 52 -3.37 -10.13 -11.77
N ARG A 53 -2.99 -10.63 -10.59
CA ARG A 53 -3.73 -10.33 -9.37
C ARG A 53 -3.26 -9.00 -8.80
N PHE A 54 -4.18 -8.20 -8.31
CA PHE A 54 -3.82 -7.01 -7.56
C PHE A 54 -3.25 -7.41 -6.20
N GLU A 55 -1.98 -7.11 -5.95
CA GLU A 55 -1.28 -7.55 -4.73
C GLU A 55 -1.44 -6.60 -3.54
N VAL A 56 -1.81 -5.35 -3.79
CA VAL A 56 -1.93 -4.31 -2.76
C VAL A 56 -3.37 -4.23 -2.26
N LEU A 57 -3.77 -5.13 -1.38
CA LEU A 57 -5.16 -5.26 -0.94
C LEU A 57 -5.39 -4.73 0.49
N PRO A 58 -6.53 -4.06 0.76
CA PRO A 58 -6.96 -3.72 2.11
C PRO A 58 -7.58 -4.93 2.83
N GLY A 59 -7.88 -4.81 4.12
CA GLY A 59 -8.55 -5.83 4.93
C GLY A 59 -7.62 -6.73 5.76
N LEU A 60 -6.32 -6.40 5.79
CA LEU A 60 -5.38 -6.94 6.75
C LEU A 60 -5.46 -6.19 8.08
N GLY A 61 -5.10 -6.88 9.14
CA GLY A 61 -4.82 -6.29 10.44
C GLY A 61 -3.54 -5.46 10.43
N TRP A 62 -3.41 -4.53 11.37
CA TRP A 62 -2.30 -3.59 11.44
C TRP A 62 -1.89 -3.29 12.88
N ASP A 63 -0.61 -3.49 13.19
CA ASP A 63 0.02 -2.99 14.41
C ASP A 63 0.45 -1.54 14.20
N ASN A 64 -0.36 -0.62 14.74
CA ASN A 64 -0.14 0.82 14.59
C ASN A 64 1.01 1.37 15.44
N LEU A 65 1.63 0.60 16.35
CA LEU A 65 2.83 1.03 17.09
C LEU A 65 4.10 0.75 16.28
N GLN A 66 4.16 -0.44 15.68
CA GLN A 66 5.32 -0.91 14.93
C GLN A 66 5.24 -0.63 13.42
N ASN A 67 4.11 -0.13 12.93
CA ASN A 67 3.78 -0.03 11.50
C ASN A 67 3.98 -1.36 10.75
N LYS A 68 3.31 -2.42 11.20
CA LYS A 68 3.43 -3.76 10.61
C LYS A 68 2.07 -4.34 10.26
N ASP A 69 2.00 -4.96 9.08
CA ASP A 69 0.86 -5.77 8.68
C ASP A 69 0.76 -6.99 9.61
N ALA A 70 -0.47 -7.35 9.97
CA ALA A 70 -0.80 -8.45 10.86
C ALA A 70 -1.77 -9.44 10.15
N GLY A 71 -2.43 -10.31 10.92
CA GLY A 71 -3.32 -11.33 10.39
C GLY A 71 -4.46 -10.80 9.49
N MET A 72 -4.95 -11.64 8.60
CA MET A 72 -6.03 -11.32 7.67
C MET A 72 -7.38 -11.21 8.42
N LEU A 73 -8.07 -10.06 8.30
CA LEU A 73 -9.32 -9.81 9.02
C LEU A 73 -10.56 -10.10 8.20
N VAL A 74 -10.48 -9.92 6.88
CA VAL A 74 -11.58 -10.13 5.94
C VAL A 74 -11.31 -11.35 5.05
N GLN A 75 -12.35 -11.86 4.42
CA GLN A 75 -12.22 -12.92 3.43
C GLN A 75 -12.20 -12.33 2.02
N TYR A 76 -11.20 -12.71 1.22
CA TYR A 76 -11.21 -12.41 -0.21
C TYR A 76 -11.97 -13.50 -0.96
N ASN A 77 -12.88 -13.05 -1.81
CA ASN A 77 -13.63 -13.87 -2.76
C ASN A 77 -13.41 -13.29 -4.16
N TYR A 78 -13.29 -14.15 -5.17
CA TYR A 78 -13.08 -13.77 -6.58
C TYR A 78 -14.16 -14.39 -7.48
N SER A 79 -15.38 -14.57 -6.97
CA SER A 79 -16.46 -15.28 -7.67
C SER A 79 -17.04 -14.47 -8.83
N GLU A 80 -16.90 -13.15 -8.81
CA GLU A 80 -17.40 -12.28 -9.87
C GLU A 80 -16.33 -11.97 -10.93
N CYS A 81 -15.07 -12.35 -10.67
CA CYS A 81 -13.91 -12.03 -11.52
C CYS A 81 -13.80 -10.54 -11.85
N ARG A 82 -14.01 -9.69 -10.85
CA ARG A 82 -13.90 -8.25 -11.00
C ARG A 82 -12.45 -7.87 -11.30
N THR A 83 -12.29 -6.84 -12.12
CA THR A 83 -10.99 -6.24 -12.41
C THR A 83 -10.99 -4.78 -11.99
N THR A 84 -9.80 -4.17 -11.95
CA THR A 84 -9.67 -2.72 -12.00
C THR A 84 -10.36 -2.16 -13.25
N ASP A 85 -10.76 -0.89 -13.21
CA ASP A 85 -11.47 -0.24 -14.32
C ASP A 85 -10.67 -0.22 -15.64
N ASP A 86 -9.33 -0.29 -15.56
CA ASP A 86 -8.45 -0.39 -16.72
C ASP A 86 -8.19 -1.84 -17.17
N GLY A 87 -8.87 -2.82 -16.57
CA GLY A 87 -8.80 -4.23 -16.92
C GLY A 87 -7.48 -4.93 -16.61
N ARG A 88 -6.57 -4.28 -15.86
CA ARG A 88 -5.20 -4.79 -15.67
C ARG A 88 -5.07 -5.84 -14.58
N TYR A 89 -5.80 -5.69 -13.49
CA TYR A 89 -5.65 -6.57 -12.34
C TYR A 89 -6.99 -7.14 -11.88
N LEU A 90 -6.97 -8.42 -11.51
CA LEU A 90 -8.05 -9.08 -10.80
C LEU A 90 -8.10 -8.58 -9.35
N ILE A 91 -9.28 -8.21 -8.88
CA ILE A 91 -9.54 -7.72 -7.52
C ILE A 91 -10.61 -8.58 -6.83
N PRO A 92 -10.58 -8.71 -5.49
CA PRO A 92 -11.64 -9.39 -4.75
C PRO A 92 -13.01 -8.71 -4.92
N ASP A 93 -14.08 -9.48 -4.79
CA ASP A 93 -15.46 -9.02 -4.89
C ASP A 93 -15.78 -7.92 -3.86
N GLY A 94 -15.21 -8.03 -2.64
CA GLY A 94 -15.32 -7.05 -1.55
C GLY A 94 -14.38 -5.85 -1.64
N VAL A 95 -13.69 -5.64 -2.77
CA VAL A 95 -12.75 -4.53 -2.97
C VAL A 95 -13.13 -3.74 -4.22
N PHE A 96 -13.00 -2.43 -4.16
CA PHE A 96 -13.03 -1.58 -5.36
C PHE A 96 -11.78 -0.70 -5.42
N THR A 97 -11.46 -0.25 -6.63
CA THR A 97 -10.28 0.59 -6.86
C THR A 97 -10.67 1.92 -7.48
N VAL A 98 -10.03 3.00 -7.05
CA VAL A 98 -10.11 4.32 -7.66
C VAL A 98 -8.79 4.60 -8.39
N PRO A 99 -8.81 4.91 -9.69
CA PRO A 99 -7.59 5.27 -10.42
C PRO A 99 -7.11 6.66 -9.99
N LEU A 100 -5.97 6.73 -9.31
CA LEU A 100 -5.34 8.00 -8.90
C LEU A 100 -4.43 8.55 -10.00
N LYS A 101 -3.58 7.69 -10.58
CA LYS A 101 -2.60 8.00 -11.64
C LYS A 101 -1.82 9.31 -11.35
N SER A 102 -1.39 9.49 -10.10
CA SER A 102 -0.74 10.70 -9.61
C SER A 102 0.75 10.47 -9.39
N SER A 103 1.59 11.27 -10.05
CA SER A 103 3.04 11.33 -9.81
C SER A 103 3.38 12.62 -9.06
N LYS A 104 4.10 12.52 -7.95
CA LYS A 104 4.56 13.66 -7.15
C LYS A 104 6.06 13.53 -6.92
N LEU A 105 6.80 14.57 -7.26
CA LEU A 105 8.20 14.73 -6.87
C LEU A 105 8.28 15.88 -5.88
N GLU A 106 8.62 15.59 -4.63
CA GLU A 106 8.79 16.62 -3.61
C GLU A 106 10.20 17.20 -3.73
N VAL A 107 10.30 18.27 -4.50
CA VAL A 107 11.57 18.96 -4.81
C VAL A 107 12.10 19.74 -3.60
N PHE A 108 11.24 20.06 -2.64
CA PHE A 108 11.65 20.57 -1.34
C PHE A 108 11.33 19.48 -0.32
N GLY A 109 12.37 18.75 0.10
CA GLY A 109 12.26 17.74 1.15
C GLY A 109 11.73 18.27 2.49
N GLU A 110 11.46 17.35 3.39
CA GLU A 110 11.02 17.62 4.74
C GLU A 110 12.23 17.71 5.69
N LEU A 111 12.10 18.52 6.75
CA LEU A 111 13.11 18.65 7.81
C LEU A 111 12.48 18.32 9.16
N PHE A 112 12.90 17.20 9.75
CA PHE A 112 12.50 16.74 11.07
C PHE A 112 13.56 17.13 12.10
N GLN A 113 13.34 18.25 12.78
CA GLN A 113 14.24 18.73 13.82
C GLN A 113 14.22 17.85 15.09
N HIS A 114 13.15 17.11 15.30
CA HIS A 114 13.00 16.23 16.45
C HIS A 114 12.29 14.93 16.04
N TRP A 115 12.82 13.79 16.47
CA TRP A 115 12.37 12.44 16.10
C TRP A 115 10.90 12.21 16.47
N ASN A 116 10.40 12.88 17.51
CA ASN A 116 8.98 12.78 17.90
C ASN A 116 8.03 13.36 16.84
N ASN A 117 8.50 14.26 15.96
CA ASN A 117 7.71 14.83 14.89
C ASN A 117 7.84 14.07 13.57
N PHE A 118 8.66 13.01 13.55
CA PHE A 118 8.84 12.18 12.36
C PHE A 118 7.53 11.48 11.98
N THR A 119 7.17 11.57 10.71
CA THR A 119 6.03 10.90 10.08
C THR A 119 6.53 9.74 9.22
N SER A 120 5.82 8.61 9.22
CA SER A 120 6.26 7.44 8.45
C SER A 120 6.11 7.65 6.95
N THR A 121 7.03 7.08 6.16
CA THR A 121 7.03 7.20 4.69
C THR A 121 5.85 6.46 4.03
N THR A 122 5.42 5.32 4.61
CA THR A 122 4.43 4.40 3.98
C THR A 122 3.10 4.24 4.73
N SER A 123 2.98 4.88 5.90
CA SER A 123 1.86 4.66 6.83
C SER A 123 1.49 5.93 7.58
N SER A 124 1.65 7.10 6.95
CA SER A 124 1.35 8.38 7.60
C SER A 124 -0.12 8.51 7.95
N SER A 125 -1.03 8.07 7.07
CA SER A 125 -2.45 8.34 7.21
C SER A 125 -3.08 7.52 8.33
N VAL A 126 -2.81 6.21 8.41
CA VAL A 126 -3.26 5.33 9.52
C VAL A 126 -2.68 5.74 10.88
N ASN A 127 -1.49 6.35 10.91
CA ASN A 127 -0.90 6.85 12.15
C ASN A 127 -1.61 8.11 12.69
N VAL A 128 -2.26 8.88 11.80
CA VAL A 128 -2.99 10.10 12.17
C VAL A 128 -4.47 9.81 12.42
N GLU A 129 -5.12 9.08 11.52
CA GLU A 129 -6.57 8.79 11.56
C GLU A 129 -6.93 7.84 12.71
N ALA A 130 -6.02 6.92 13.02
CA ALA A 130 -6.22 5.84 13.98
C ALA A 130 -5.20 5.95 15.14
N GLY A 131 -4.90 7.20 15.51
CA GLY A 131 -3.87 7.56 16.47
C GLY A 131 -4.07 6.89 17.83
N LEU A 132 -3.05 6.16 18.28
CA LEU A 132 -2.95 5.69 19.66
C LEU A 132 -2.36 6.82 20.49
N HIS A 133 -3.00 7.15 21.62
CA HIS A 133 -2.59 8.26 22.48
C HIS A 133 -2.38 7.80 23.93
N ILE A 134 -1.28 8.24 24.54
CA ILE A 134 -1.07 8.18 26.00
C ILE A 134 -1.08 9.62 26.52
N GLY A 135 -2.14 9.98 27.24
CA GLY A 135 -2.38 11.39 27.60
C GLY A 135 -2.48 12.25 26.34
N SER A 136 -1.63 13.27 26.23
CA SER A 136 -1.56 14.16 25.06
C SER A 136 -0.55 13.72 23.99
N PHE A 137 0.11 12.56 24.16
CA PHE A 137 1.17 12.09 23.27
C PHE A 137 0.68 11.02 22.30
N GLY A 138 0.80 11.27 20.99
CA GLY A 138 0.57 10.26 19.96
C GLY A 138 1.74 9.28 19.84
N ILE A 139 1.47 7.99 19.96
CA ILE A 139 2.48 6.91 19.96
C ILE A 139 2.43 6.01 18.73
N SER A 140 1.50 6.27 17.80
CA SER A 140 1.43 5.56 16.52
C SER A 140 2.75 5.67 15.73
N GLY A 141 3.22 4.52 15.24
CA GLY A 141 4.43 4.34 14.46
C GLY A 141 5.74 4.59 15.20
N LYS A 142 5.72 4.91 16.50
CA LYS A 142 6.92 5.28 17.26
C LYS A 142 7.89 4.13 17.54
N TYR A 143 7.41 2.89 17.43
CA TYR A 143 8.19 1.66 17.58
C TYR A 143 8.44 0.97 16.23
N SER A 144 8.17 1.66 15.12
CA SER A 144 8.55 1.18 13.80
C SER A 144 10.06 1.26 13.60
N HIS A 145 10.60 0.38 12.76
CA HIS A 145 12.02 0.36 12.43
C HIS A 145 12.52 1.72 11.90
N GLU A 146 11.69 2.39 11.09
CA GLU A 146 11.97 3.71 10.54
C GLU A 146 12.10 4.77 11.66
N SER A 147 11.11 4.84 12.55
CA SER A 147 11.12 5.78 13.69
C SER A 147 12.25 5.50 14.68
N GLU A 148 12.54 4.22 14.97
CA GLU A 148 13.65 3.84 15.85
C GLU A 148 15.01 4.22 15.24
N SER A 149 15.18 4.00 13.93
CA SER A 149 16.39 4.40 13.22
C SER A 149 16.59 5.91 13.25
N VAL A 150 15.54 6.69 12.96
CA VAL A 150 15.57 8.17 13.05
C VAL A 150 15.93 8.61 14.47
N ARG A 151 15.23 8.09 15.48
CA ARG A 151 15.49 8.43 16.89
C ARG A 151 16.93 8.12 17.30
N LYS A 152 17.44 6.94 16.93
CA LYS A 152 18.81 6.52 17.22
C LYS A 152 19.82 7.54 16.65
N HIS A 153 19.72 7.86 15.36
CA HIS A 153 20.70 8.73 14.72
C HIS A 153 20.60 10.19 15.18
N GLN A 154 19.39 10.71 15.42
CA GLN A 154 19.23 12.07 15.94
C GLN A 154 19.89 12.24 17.32
N ILE A 155 19.75 11.24 18.20
CA ILE A 155 20.34 11.27 19.54
C ILE A 155 21.86 11.06 19.48
N MET A 156 22.29 9.99 18.83
CA MET A 156 23.70 9.56 18.86
C MET A 156 24.61 10.49 18.05
N ASP A 157 24.13 10.98 16.90
CA ASP A 157 24.93 11.80 15.99
C ASP A 157 24.76 13.31 16.27
N ARG A 158 23.88 13.69 17.20
CA ARG A 158 23.41 15.07 17.40
C ARG A 158 22.99 15.69 16.07
N SER A 159 22.04 15.04 15.42
CA SER A 159 21.60 15.35 14.07
C SER A 159 20.10 15.67 13.99
N VAL A 160 19.72 16.30 12.89
CA VAL A 160 18.34 16.42 12.41
C VAL A 160 18.17 15.53 11.18
N THR A 161 16.95 15.13 10.88
CA THR A 161 16.67 14.28 9.71
C THR A 161 16.07 15.09 8.58
N THR A 162 16.60 14.96 7.38
CA THR A 162 15.95 15.44 6.15
C THR A 162 15.44 14.27 5.33
N ARG A 163 14.25 14.39 4.75
CA ARG A 163 13.69 13.41 3.82
C ARG A 163 13.36 14.07 2.49
N VAL A 164 13.87 13.52 1.39
CA VAL A 164 13.47 13.89 0.03
C VAL A 164 12.87 12.65 -0.61
N GLN A 165 11.79 12.80 -1.38
CA GLN A 165 11.13 11.64 -1.99
C GLN A 165 10.49 11.95 -3.35
N ALA A 166 10.52 10.94 -4.22
CA ALA A 166 9.64 10.82 -5.37
C ALA A 166 8.60 9.74 -5.09
N ARG A 167 7.34 10.05 -5.34
CA ARG A 167 6.20 9.20 -4.99
C ARG A 167 5.25 9.08 -6.17
N TYR A 168 4.89 7.86 -6.50
CA TYR A 168 3.88 7.55 -7.49
C TYR A 168 2.76 6.77 -6.83
N ALA A 169 1.53 7.26 -6.95
CA ALA A 169 0.33 6.57 -6.48
C ALA A 169 -0.58 6.31 -7.68
N ARG A 170 -0.84 5.04 -7.96
CA ARG A 170 -1.58 4.61 -9.15
C ARG A 170 -3.03 4.32 -8.86
N TYR A 171 -3.29 3.56 -7.81
CA TYR A 171 -4.62 3.16 -7.39
C TYR A 171 -4.81 3.49 -5.92
N SER A 172 -6.04 3.80 -5.53
CA SER A 172 -6.50 3.61 -4.16
C SER A 172 -7.40 2.39 -4.15
N ALA A 173 -7.11 1.38 -3.35
CA ALA A 173 -7.98 0.23 -3.16
C ALA A 173 -8.67 0.33 -1.82
N LEU A 174 -9.99 0.13 -1.81
CA LEU A 174 -10.85 0.32 -0.66
C LEU A 174 -11.65 -0.94 -0.39
N LEU A 175 -11.78 -1.27 0.88
CA LEU A 175 -12.60 -2.37 1.38
C LEU A 175 -14.07 -1.96 1.38
N GLN A 176 -14.95 -2.83 0.87
CA GLN A 176 -16.40 -2.61 0.95
C GLN A 176 -16.91 -2.89 2.38
N PRO A 177 -17.87 -2.10 2.90
CA PRO A 177 -18.37 -2.23 4.28
C PRO A 177 -18.95 -3.59 4.65
N ASP A 178 -19.48 -4.32 3.67
CA ASP A 178 -20.17 -5.61 3.82
C ASP A 178 -19.25 -6.83 3.57
N THR A 179 -17.93 -6.61 3.47
CA THR A 179 -16.98 -7.70 3.23
C THR A 179 -17.00 -8.69 4.40
N PRO A 180 -17.22 -10.00 4.15
CA PRO A 180 -17.24 -11.00 5.20
C PRO A 180 -15.92 -11.08 5.97
N LEU A 181 -16.01 -11.36 7.27
CA LEU A 181 -14.83 -11.61 8.10
C LEU A 181 -14.13 -12.91 7.67
N ASN A 182 -12.81 -12.93 7.82
CA ASN A 182 -12.04 -14.15 7.70
C ASN A 182 -12.56 -15.19 8.73
N PRO A 183 -12.84 -16.44 8.34
CA PRO A 183 -13.36 -17.45 9.25
C PRO A 183 -12.51 -17.66 10.52
N ALA A 184 -11.19 -17.64 10.40
CA ALA A 184 -10.29 -17.82 11.54
C ALA A 184 -10.37 -16.64 12.52
N PHE A 185 -10.50 -15.41 11.99
CA PHE A 185 -10.69 -14.22 12.82
C PHE A 185 -12.06 -14.24 13.52
N ARG A 186 -13.12 -14.58 12.77
CA ARG A 186 -14.48 -14.74 13.28
C ARG A 186 -14.55 -15.76 14.42
N ASP A 187 -13.87 -16.89 14.29
CA ASP A 187 -13.84 -17.92 15.34
C ASP A 187 -13.09 -17.46 16.60
N ARG A 188 -12.04 -16.64 16.46
CA ARG A 188 -11.38 -16.01 17.63
C ARG A 188 -12.34 -15.08 18.38
N LEU A 189 -13.13 -14.28 17.67
CA LEU A 189 -14.15 -13.42 18.28
C LEU A 189 -15.23 -14.22 19.00
N ARG A 190 -15.72 -15.31 18.38
CA ARG A 190 -16.70 -16.23 18.99
C ARG A 190 -16.18 -16.87 20.27
N ASN A 191 -14.93 -17.30 20.29
CA ASN A 191 -14.32 -17.88 21.48
C ASN A 191 -14.25 -16.88 22.63
N ILE A 192 -13.91 -15.61 22.34
CA ILE A 192 -13.95 -14.54 23.35
C ILE A 192 -15.38 -14.33 23.84
N ALA A 193 -16.36 -14.26 22.93
CA ALA A 193 -17.78 -14.12 23.27
C ALA A 193 -18.28 -15.26 24.18
N TYR A 194 -17.87 -16.51 23.91
CA TYR A 194 -18.18 -17.67 24.76
C TYR A 194 -17.63 -17.51 26.20
N TYR A 195 -16.38 -17.04 26.34
CA TYR A 195 -15.80 -16.79 27.67
C TYR A 195 -16.51 -15.64 28.41
N ILE A 196 -16.99 -14.63 27.69
CA ILE A 196 -17.82 -13.57 28.27
C ILE A 196 -19.15 -14.14 28.77
N GLN A 197 -19.86 -14.90 27.94
CA GLN A 197 -21.15 -15.52 28.27
C GLN A 197 -21.07 -16.45 29.49
N THR A 198 -19.96 -17.18 29.62
CA THR A 198 -19.72 -18.11 30.74
C THR A 198 -19.06 -17.48 31.96
N ASN A 199 -19.00 -16.13 32.01
CA ASN A 199 -18.39 -15.36 33.10
C ASN A 199 -16.91 -15.70 33.40
N LYS A 200 -16.17 -16.19 32.39
CA LYS A 200 -14.74 -16.49 32.47
C LYS A 200 -13.91 -15.27 32.05
N THR A 201 -14.02 -14.19 32.82
CA THR A 201 -13.50 -12.85 32.49
C THR A 201 -11.99 -12.80 32.24
N ASN A 202 -11.19 -13.50 33.05
CA ASN A 202 -9.73 -13.58 32.87
C ASN A 202 -9.36 -14.25 31.54
N MET A 203 -10.08 -15.30 31.16
CA MET A 203 -9.81 -16.01 29.91
C MET A 203 -10.24 -15.18 28.70
N ALA A 204 -11.38 -14.50 28.78
CA ALA A 204 -11.81 -13.53 27.76
C ALA A 204 -10.76 -12.43 27.55
N ARG A 205 -10.19 -11.89 28.64
CA ARG A 205 -9.12 -10.88 28.58
C ARG A 205 -7.87 -11.43 27.91
N TYR A 206 -7.38 -12.59 28.35
CA TYR A 206 -6.20 -13.23 27.77
C TYR A 206 -6.37 -13.50 26.27
N GLN A 207 -7.51 -14.06 25.86
CA GLN A 207 -7.80 -14.32 24.45
C GLN A 207 -7.89 -13.04 23.61
N SER A 208 -8.37 -11.94 24.20
CA SER A 208 -8.41 -10.64 23.53
C SER A 208 -7.02 -10.04 23.34
N GLN A 209 -6.12 -10.19 24.31
CA GLN A 209 -4.72 -9.79 24.17
C GLN A 209 -4.01 -10.60 23.07
N LEU A 210 -4.27 -11.90 22.99
CA LEU A 210 -3.76 -12.74 21.90
C LEU A 210 -4.34 -12.34 20.54
N LEU A 211 -5.63 -11.96 20.48
CA LEU A 211 -6.24 -11.46 19.25
C LEU A 211 -5.53 -10.20 18.75
N VAL A 212 -5.29 -9.22 19.63
CA VAL A 212 -4.56 -7.99 19.25
C VAL A 212 -3.11 -8.29 18.86
N ARG A 213 -2.44 -9.23 19.53
CA ARG A 213 -1.08 -9.66 19.14
C ARG A 213 -1.06 -10.25 17.73
N ASP A 214 -2.04 -11.09 17.38
CA ASP A 214 -2.05 -11.85 16.12
C ASP A 214 -2.59 -11.01 14.94
N TYR A 215 -3.51 -10.09 15.21
CA TYR A 215 -4.24 -9.32 14.19
C TYR A 215 -4.00 -7.81 14.26
N GLY A 216 -3.17 -7.34 15.19
CA GLY A 216 -2.91 -5.92 15.38
C GLY A 216 -4.05 -5.18 16.07
N THR A 217 -3.94 -3.86 16.08
CA THR A 217 -4.89 -2.93 16.74
C THR A 217 -5.90 -2.34 15.77
N HIS A 218 -5.60 -2.36 14.47
CA HIS A 218 -6.38 -1.71 13.43
C HIS A 218 -6.67 -2.65 12.27
N VAL A 219 -7.68 -2.31 11.47
CA VAL A 219 -7.89 -2.87 10.14
C VAL A 219 -7.51 -1.83 9.10
N ILE A 220 -6.79 -2.25 8.07
CA ILE A 220 -6.52 -1.41 6.90
C ILE A 220 -7.77 -1.39 6.02
N SER A 221 -8.47 -0.26 5.98
CA SER A 221 -9.70 -0.10 5.20
C SER A 221 -9.41 0.38 3.78
N SER A 222 -8.28 1.07 3.58
CA SER A 222 -7.82 1.45 2.25
C SER A 222 -6.29 1.51 2.16
N VAL A 223 -5.80 1.30 0.95
CA VAL A 223 -4.38 1.33 0.62
C VAL A 223 -4.16 2.14 -0.65
N GLN A 224 -3.09 2.92 -0.69
CA GLN A 224 -2.62 3.53 -1.93
C GLN A 224 -1.55 2.61 -2.53
N ALA A 225 -1.80 2.09 -3.73
CA ALA A 225 -0.87 1.25 -4.46
C ALA A 225 0.01 2.09 -5.38
N GLY A 226 1.32 1.92 -5.27
CA GLY A 226 2.27 2.83 -5.87
C GLY A 226 3.72 2.38 -5.70
N ALA A 227 4.63 3.35 -5.86
CA ALA A 227 6.01 3.20 -5.46
C ALA A 227 6.54 4.51 -4.87
N ILE A 228 7.55 4.41 -4.00
CA ILE A 228 8.29 5.53 -3.44
C ILE A 228 9.78 5.27 -3.66
N ILE A 229 10.52 6.31 -4.03
CA ILE A 229 11.95 6.36 -3.81
C ILE A 229 12.27 7.56 -2.93
N SER A 230 12.93 7.32 -1.81
CA SER A 230 13.24 8.36 -0.82
C SER A 230 14.67 8.30 -0.37
N GLN A 231 15.19 9.45 0.05
CA GLN A 231 16.47 9.56 0.75
C GLN A 231 16.25 10.21 2.10
N LEU A 232 16.70 9.54 3.15
CA LEU A 232 16.71 10.03 4.51
C LEU A 232 18.17 10.28 4.91
N ASP A 233 18.50 11.54 5.11
CA ASP A 233 19.83 11.99 5.53
C ASP A 233 19.77 12.49 6.97
N GLN A 234 20.80 12.18 7.76
CA GLN A 234 21.01 12.70 9.10
C GLN A 234 22.12 13.75 9.03
N ILE A 235 21.80 14.98 9.41
CA ILE A 235 22.66 16.14 9.25
C ILE A 235 22.94 16.73 10.62
N LYS A 236 24.21 17.04 10.93
CA LYS A 236 24.57 17.63 12.22
C LYS A 236 23.70 18.84 12.56
N THR A 237 23.18 18.87 13.78
CA THR A 237 22.34 19.96 14.28
C THR A 237 23.09 21.29 14.26
N THR A 238 24.42 21.30 14.41
CA THR A 238 25.26 22.50 14.29
C THR A 238 25.14 23.17 12.92
N PHE A 239 25.13 22.37 11.84
CA PHE A 239 24.91 22.88 10.49
C PHE A 239 23.46 23.31 10.30
N SER A 240 22.48 22.49 10.71
CA SER A 240 21.07 22.89 10.57
C SER A 240 20.76 24.21 11.31
N ASN A 241 21.42 24.47 12.44
CA ASN A 241 21.21 25.67 13.24
C ASN A 241 21.88 26.92 12.64
N SER A 242 22.97 26.78 11.88
CA SER A 242 23.57 27.93 11.15
C SER A 242 22.62 28.49 10.10
N TYR A 243 21.65 27.67 9.64
CA TYR A 243 20.57 28.05 8.72
C TYR A 243 19.21 28.17 9.42
N SER A 244 19.18 28.40 10.75
CA SER A 244 17.92 28.51 11.51
C SER A 244 16.98 29.61 10.99
N MET A 245 17.54 30.69 10.43
CA MET A 245 16.78 31.79 9.81
C MET A 245 16.36 31.50 8.36
N ASP A 246 17.00 30.56 7.68
CA ASP A 246 16.64 30.14 6.31
C ASP A 246 16.80 28.62 6.13
N ARG A 247 15.89 27.87 6.77
CA ARG A 247 15.88 26.40 6.72
C ARG A 247 15.69 25.84 5.30
N ARG A 248 15.24 26.68 4.34
CA ARG A 248 15.05 26.28 2.95
C ARG A 248 16.38 25.90 2.30
N GLN A 249 17.50 26.49 2.73
CA GLN A 249 18.84 26.13 2.25
C GLN A 249 19.19 24.67 2.58
N VAL A 250 18.89 24.22 3.80
CA VAL A 250 19.15 22.84 4.24
C VAL A 250 18.34 21.85 3.39
N VAL A 251 17.06 22.15 3.18
CA VAL A 251 16.14 21.33 2.39
C VAL A 251 16.51 21.34 0.90
N ALA A 252 16.89 22.49 0.35
CA ALA A 252 17.35 22.62 -1.03
C ALA A 252 18.63 21.82 -1.26
N ALA A 253 19.59 21.87 -0.33
CA ALA A 253 20.81 21.07 -0.38
C ALA A 253 20.53 19.56 -0.29
N ALA A 254 19.60 19.14 0.58
CA ALA A 254 19.14 17.75 0.63
C ALA A 254 18.56 17.29 -0.72
N SER A 255 17.78 18.18 -1.35
CA SER A 255 17.14 17.89 -2.65
C SER A 255 18.16 17.84 -3.78
N ALA A 256 19.17 18.72 -3.77
CA ALA A 256 20.29 18.65 -4.70
C ALA A 256 21.11 17.35 -4.52
N SER A 257 21.34 16.92 -3.27
CA SER A 257 21.97 15.63 -2.94
C SER A 257 21.19 14.46 -3.53
N PHE A 258 19.87 14.42 -3.32
CA PHE A 258 18.97 13.42 -3.89
C PHE A 258 19.00 13.39 -5.41
N MET A 259 18.89 14.55 -6.07
CA MET A 259 18.93 14.61 -7.53
C MET A 259 20.28 14.16 -8.10
N SER A 260 21.37 14.38 -7.34
CA SER A 260 22.69 13.90 -7.73
C SER A 260 22.82 12.37 -7.67
N VAL A 261 22.08 11.68 -6.79
CA VAL A 261 22.04 10.20 -6.76
C VAL A 261 21.55 9.62 -8.09
N PHE A 262 20.61 10.31 -8.76
CA PHE A 262 19.98 9.85 -10.00
C PHE A 262 20.55 10.50 -11.27
N ASN A 263 21.72 11.15 -11.16
CA ASN A 263 22.37 11.87 -12.26
C ASN A 263 21.46 12.88 -12.97
N VAL A 264 20.54 13.53 -12.23
CA VAL A 264 19.67 14.56 -12.81
C VAL A 264 20.48 15.84 -13.02
N GLY A 265 20.25 16.50 -14.16
CA GLY A 265 21.05 17.62 -14.67
C GLY A 265 21.17 18.83 -13.74
N ALA A 266 22.12 19.72 -14.06
CA ALA A 266 22.51 20.87 -13.23
C ALA A 266 21.37 21.87 -12.95
N GLU A 267 20.35 21.96 -13.81
CA GLU A 267 19.20 22.88 -13.64
C GLU A 267 18.49 22.73 -12.28
N TYR A 268 18.37 21.50 -11.76
CA TYR A 268 17.76 21.25 -10.44
C TYR A 268 18.71 21.54 -9.26
N LYS A 269 20.02 21.69 -9.51
CA LYS A 269 21.04 21.98 -8.49
C LYS A 269 21.17 23.48 -8.17
N HIS A 270 20.48 24.36 -8.92
CA HIS A 270 20.58 25.83 -8.77
C HIS A 270 19.65 26.44 -7.70
N SER A 271 18.90 25.63 -6.94
CA SER A 271 18.03 26.15 -5.87
C SER A 271 18.80 26.61 -4.62
N THR A 272 20.09 26.27 -4.50
CA THR A 272 21.01 26.69 -3.44
C THR A 272 22.44 26.78 -3.99
N SER A 273 23.36 27.42 -3.26
CA SER A 273 24.75 27.57 -3.72
C SER A 273 25.56 26.29 -3.54
N THR A 274 26.61 26.11 -4.35
CA THR A 274 27.49 24.93 -4.27
C THR A 274 28.15 24.81 -2.89
N GLU A 275 28.50 25.94 -2.27
CA GLU A 275 29.08 25.96 -0.93
C GLU A 275 28.13 25.39 0.13
N VAL A 276 26.83 25.67 0.04
CA VAL A 276 25.82 25.11 0.94
C VAL A 276 25.70 23.59 0.74
N ILE A 277 25.73 23.13 -0.51
CA ILE A 277 25.68 21.69 -0.83
C ILE A 277 26.90 20.97 -0.26
N ASP A 278 28.10 21.52 -0.46
CA ASP A 278 29.34 20.93 0.05
C ASP A 278 29.35 20.89 1.58
N GLN A 279 28.88 21.96 2.24
CA GLN A 279 28.71 21.98 3.68
C GLN A 279 27.66 20.96 4.16
N TYR A 280 26.54 20.82 3.46
CA TYR A 280 25.51 19.83 3.77
C TYR A 280 26.10 18.41 3.72
N LEU A 281 26.80 18.07 2.64
CA LEU A 281 27.43 16.77 2.46
C LEU A 281 28.52 16.52 3.50
N GLY A 282 29.34 17.53 3.81
CA GLY A 282 30.37 17.45 4.86
C GLY A 282 29.83 17.32 6.29
N ASN A 283 28.58 17.73 6.52
CA ASN A 283 27.90 17.62 7.82
C ASN A 283 26.91 16.44 7.90
N ARG A 284 26.81 15.62 6.86
CA ARG A 284 25.99 14.43 6.85
C ARG A 284 26.66 13.29 7.64
N THR A 285 25.97 12.77 8.64
CA THR A 285 26.46 11.68 9.50
C THR A 285 25.94 10.32 9.05
N HIS A 286 24.76 10.29 8.44
CA HIS A 286 24.13 9.07 7.94
C HIS A 286 23.25 9.37 6.72
N SER A 287 23.08 8.38 5.84
CA SER A 287 22.28 8.49 4.63
C SER A 287 21.71 7.13 4.26
N VAL A 288 20.42 7.07 3.97
CA VAL A 288 19.75 5.87 3.47
C VAL A 288 18.89 6.24 2.29
N ILE A 289 19.01 5.48 1.21
CA ILE A 289 18.11 5.54 0.05
C ILE A 289 17.20 4.32 0.12
N ASN A 290 15.89 4.55 0.13
CA ASN A 290 14.88 3.51 0.13
C ASN A 290 14.14 3.52 -1.21
N ALA A 291 14.14 2.40 -1.92
CA ALA A 291 13.25 2.14 -3.05
C ALA A 291 12.17 1.16 -2.59
N ILE A 292 10.93 1.63 -2.56
CA ILE A 292 9.76 0.93 -2.04
C ILE A 292 8.81 0.70 -3.22
N GLY A 293 8.80 -0.53 -3.73
CA GLY A 293 8.13 -0.87 -5.00
C GLY A 293 8.90 -0.37 -6.23
N GLY A 294 8.43 -0.79 -7.40
CA GLY A 294 9.11 -0.58 -8.67
C GLY A 294 10.37 -1.43 -8.83
N PRO A 295 11.22 -1.12 -9.83
CA PRO A 295 12.42 -1.89 -10.10
C PRO A 295 13.45 -1.78 -8.98
N VAL A 296 14.24 -2.84 -8.79
CA VAL A 296 15.34 -2.88 -7.81
C VAL A 296 16.31 -1.72 -8.04
N PHE A 297 16.60 -0.97 -6.98
CA PHE A 297 17.56 0.12 -7.03
C PHE A 297 18.98 -0.39 -7.33
N GLN A 298 19.61 0.15 -8.38
CA GLN A 298 20.95 -0.20 -8.81
C GLN A 298 21.89 1.01 -8.68
N PRO A 299 22.79 1.06 -7.69
CA PRO A 299 23.74 2.15 -7.58
C PRO A 299 24.49 2.41 -8.90
N ASN A 300 24.71 3.67 -9.26
CA ASN A 300 25.41 4.16 -10.45
C ASN A 300 24.69 4.03 -11.81
N ASN A 301 23.68 3.18 -11.96
CA ASN A 301 22.95 2.98 -13.23
C ASN A 301 21.42 3.05 -13.05
N PHE A 302 20.96 3.90 -12.14
CA PHE A 302 19.55 4.03 -11.82
C PHE A 302 19.13 5.50 -11.86
N THR A 303 18.14 5.79 -12.70
CA THR A 303 17.58 7.12 -12.93
C THR A 303 16.11 7.15 -12.55
N LEU A 304 15.57 8.35 -12.26
CA LEU A 304 14.14 8.51 -11.99
C LEU A 304 13.26 8.13 -13.19
N ASN A 305 13.77 8.28 -14.43
CA ASN A 305 13.06 7.86 -15.64
C ASN A 305 12.97 6.32 -15.74
N GLN A 306 14.08 5.61 -15.47
CA GLN A 306 14.07 4.15 -15.41
C GLN A 306 13.12 3.65 -14.32
N TRP A 307 13.18 4.26 -13.13
CA TRP A 307 12.26 3.97 -12.04
C TRP A 307 10.80 4.13 -12.47
N ALA A 308 10.45 5.28 -13.06
CA ALA A 308 9.10 5.58 -13.54
C ALA A 308 8.63 4.59 -14.62
N SER A 309 9.51 4.17 -15.53
CA SER A 309 9.19 3.20 -16.58
C SER A 309 8.94 1.78 -16.03
N GLY A 310 9.55 1.44 -14.90
CA GLY A 310 9.46 0.12 -14.27
C GLY A 310 8.29 -0.08 -13.30
N LEU A 311 7.44 0.93 -13.08
CA LEU A 311 6.40 0.88 -12.03
C LEU A 311 5.21 -0.05 -12.33
N SER A 312 5.12 -0.57 -13.55
CA SER A 312 3.91 -1.27 -14.00
C SER A 312 3.70 -2.67 -13.43
N GLY A 313 4.74 -3.31 -12.87
CA GLY A 313 4.67 -4.66 -12.32
C GLY A 313 4.66 -4.73 -10.80
N ASP A 314 5.40 -3.85 -10.13
CA ASP A 314 5.79 -4.02 -8.73
C ASP A 314 5.22 -2.92 -7.83
N LEU A 315 3.89 -2.84 -7.75
CA LEU A 315 3.21 -1.82 -6.93
C LEU A 315 3.10 -2.31 -5.50
N VAL A 316 3.39 -1.45 -4.54
CA VAL A 316 3.27 -1.74 -3.11
C VAL A 316 2.40 -0.71 -2.41
N ALA A 317 2.02 -0.99 -1.16
CA ALA A 317 1.29 -0.04 -0.33
C ALA A 317 2.20 1.14 0.05
N VAL A 318 2.00 2.28 -0.61
CA VAL A 318 2.73 3.53 -0.34
C VAL A 318 2.04 4.38 0.72
N ASP A 319 0.75 4.18 0.96
CA ASP A 319 0.05 4.69 2.14
C ASP A 319 -1.03 3.70 2.56
N LYS A 320 -1.44 3.82 3.82
CA LYS A 320 -2.52 3.02 4.42
C LYS A 320 -3.40 3.92 5.27
N SER A 321 -4.70 3.66 5.21
CA SER A 321 -5.71 4.23 6.09
C SER A 321 -6.55 3.12 6.69
N GLY A 322 -7.10 3.36 7.87
CA GLY A 322 -7.72 2.30 8.65
C GLY A 322 -8.44 2.82 9.87
N TYR A 323 -9.12 1.91 10.54
CA TYR A 323 -9.85 2.18 11.77
C TYR A 323 -9.60 1.07 12.79
N PRO A 324 -9.86 1.31 14.08
CA PRO A 324 -9.62 0.32 15.12
C PRO A 324 -10.34 -1.01 14.85
N ILE A 325 -9.68 -2.12 15.17
CA ILE A 325 -10.17 -3.48 14.87
C ILE A 325 -11.55 -3.79 15.47
N TYR A 326 -11.91 -3.14 16.59
CA TYR A 326 -13.21 -3.35 17.23
C TYR A 326 -14.39 -2.84 16.40
N GLU A 327 -14.18 -1.94 15.43
CA GLU A 327 -15.25 -1.43 14.57
C GLU A 327 -15.74 -2.46 13.55
N LEU A 328 -14.95 -3.51 13.30
CA LEU A 328 -15.41 -4.66 12.50
C LEU A 328 -16.46 -5.53 13.22
N ILE A 329 -16.66 -5.34 14.53
CA ILE A 329 -17.53 -6.17 15.36
C ILE A 329 -18.93 -5.55 15.37
N SER A 330 -19.86 -6.16 14.63
CA SER A 330 -21.24 -5.69 14.53
C SER A 330 -22.22 -6.86 14.42
N ALA A 331 -23.53 -6.56 14.50
CA ALA A 331 -24.56 -7.57 14.28
C ALA A 331 -24.57 -8.09 12.83
N GLN A 332 -24.04 -7.31 11.88
CA GLN A 332 -23.95 -7.69 10.48
C GLN A 332 -22.80 -8.67 10.23
N THR A 333 -21.65 -8.46 10.89
CA THR A 333 -20.46 -9.33 10.73
C THR A 333 -20.49 -10.56 11.63
N LEU A 334 -21.26 -10.51 12.73
CA LEU A 334 -21.47 -11.61 13.68
C LEU A 334 -22.98 -11.83 13.98
N PRO A 335 -23.81 -12.14 12.98
CA PRO A 335 -25.27 -12.27 13.14
C PRO A 335 -25.70 -13.40 14.08
N GLU A 336 -24.82 -14.36 14.32
CA GLU A 336 -25.02 -15.47 15.25
C GLU A 336 -24.90 -15.07 16.73
N LEU A 337 -24.32 -13.91 17.04
CA LEU A 337 -24.13 -13.46 18.41
C LEU A 337 -25.29 -12.54 18.82
N PRO A 338 -25.89 -12.75 20.01
CA PRO A 338 -26.95 -11.87 20.48
C PRO A 338 -26.40 -10.46 20.75
N PRO A 339 -27.20 -9.40 20.53
CA PRO A 339 -26.77 -8.02 20.79
C PRO A 339 -26.24 -7.77 22.21
N SER A 340 -26.76 -8.50 23.21
CA SER A 340 -26.31 -8.44 24.61
C SER A 340 -24.84 -8.83 24.82
N ILE A 341 -24.22 -9.53 23.87
CA ILE A 341 -22.83 -10.00 23.94
C ILE A 341 -21.89 -9.19 23.05
N LEU A 342 -22.40 -8.57 21.98
CA LEU A 342 -21.60 -7.71 21.09
C LEU A 342 -20.99 -6.51 21.85
N PHE A 343 -21.78 -5.85 22.69
CA PHE A 343 -21.29 -4.70 23.45
C PHE A 343 -20.16 -5.05 24.44
N PRO A 344 -20.28 -6.08 25.30
CA PRO A 344 -19.16 -6.57 26.12
C PRO A 344 -17.91 -6.97 25.34
N LEU A 345 -18.09 -7.56 24.14
CA LEU A 345 -16.99 -7.97 23.28
C LEU A 345 -16.19 -6.75 22.77
N VAL A 346 -16.90 -5.71 22.31
CA VAL A 346 -16.32 -4.44 21.84
C VAL A 346 -15.67 -3.66 23.00
N GLN A 347 -16.47 -3.30 24.01
CA GLN A 347 -16.10 -2.25 24.97
C GLN A 347 -15.16 -2.70 26.08
N THR A 348 -15.26 -3.95 26.53
CA THR A 348 -14.56 -4.39 27.75
C THR A 348 -13.32 -5.22 27.46
N ARG A 349 -13.09 -5.63 26.21
CA ARG A 349 -12.09 -6.68 25.91
C ARG A 349 -11.22 -6.36 24.72
N VAL A 350 -11.79 -6.16 23.52
CA VAL A 350 -10.97 -5.82 22.35
C VAL A 350 -10.43 -4.40 22.45
N TYR A 351 -11.29 -3.42 22.79
CA TYR A 351 -10.86 -2.03 23.05
C TYR A 351 -9.85 -1.92 24.18
N GLN A 352 -10.16 -2.51 25.35
CA GLN A 352 -9.26 -2.46 26.51
C GLN A 352 -7.94 -3.20 26.30
N SER A 353 -7.92 -4.28 25.50
CA SER A 353 -6.67 -4.98 25.19
C SER A 353 -5.80 -4.20 24.21
N GLY A 354 -6.43 -3.48 23.26
CA GLY A 354 -5.72 -2.52 22.41
C GLY A 354 -5.09 -1.39 23.23
N LEU A 355 -5.82 -0.85 24.22
CA LEU A 355 -5.31 0.18 25.11
C LEU A 355 -4.26 -0.34 26.12
N ALA A 356 -4.38 -1.57 26.61
CA ALA A 356 -3.45 -2.14 27.60
C ALA A 356 -2.09 -2.57 27.00
N GLN A 357 -1.95 -2.49 25.67
CA GLN A 357 -0.66 -2.62 24.98
C GLN A 357 0.05 -1.25 24.82
N LEU A 358 -0.64 -0.15 25.13
CA LEU A 358 -0.07 1.19 25.30
C LEU A 358 0.38 1.36 26.75
#